data_AF-A0AAV9XCZ9-F1
#
_entry.id   AF-A0AAV9XCZ9-F1
#
_cell.length_a   1.000
_cell.length_b   1.000
_cell.length_c   1.000
_cell.angle_alpha   90.00
_cell.angle_beta   90.00
_cell.angle_gamma   90.00
#
_symmetry.space_group_name_H-M   'P 1'
#
loop_
_entity.id
_entity.type
_entity.pdbx_description
1 polymer ?
#
loop_
_entity_poly.entity_id
_entity_poly.type
_entity_poly.pdbx_seq_one_letter_code
_entity_poly.pdbx_strand_id
1 'polypeptide(L)'
;MYQTLNFASLTLAFLQLTSLYTRNSNAAPDSHPSFSPPRIGTSEKASATLWFAIVPDKLDWEDTPWKTETNFFEAFRKTFYHILLPPKKFAIHEMRSENPDIGLLAFLMDVIPGNTQEILNFANGRNLSPFLQVVSSPHVYLNSPFTQEFKDQDIFQNVDYYDPNEQASSDNAAVGDESPIEEALNFEDISAGQDPRVVSIRYPSPGLLLLSTPPGVSEKQMWDLKWRWKAAGQGTVLFVVDTGCDTRHPDLRKTKFKDWIYGGPMALEEPGDFPTARDATGYPITHGTSMVATAVGQADGVAVNPEVVVVKVKANNGRPIAHEFLFADALMNLYDYIWRKKLGNRCVINMSFGAAEDATLVGIYPIGVFYRKITSALLRLGCYVAAAARNVKYRDNVKTGRLEKVNIYPALLGRLNNPEYKRFVAVGGHDLDLNIITQTDAFVKIFALATNLYSAKGFDPSRDYKFDTPEKRWLWFKYGDSSASAATAQVSGLLATFMSLGIEDPVAHLYAISKKGKRGIVRQIAFNGIYADQWPTYLRPPGYRRIV
;
A
#
# COMPACT_ATOMS: atom_id res chain seq x y z
N MET A 1 39.81 29.54 28.28
CA MET A 1 39.68 28.43 27.32
C MET A 1 38.18 28.13 27.22
N TYR A 2 37.47 28.82 26.32
CA TYR A 2 36.02 28.64 26.13
C TYR A 2 35.83 27.49 25.14
N GLN A 3 35.27 26.37 25.60
CA GLN A 3 34.77 25.32 24.73
C GLN A 3 33.46 25.80 24.12
N THR A 4 33.47 26.06 22.82
CA THR A 4 32.26 26.19 21.99
C THR A 4 31.71 24.79 21.74
N LEU A 5 30.58 24.47 22.39
CA LEU A 5 29.75 23.31 22.07
C LEU A 5 28.97 23.61 20.76
N ASN A 6 29.31 22.92 19.68
CA ASN A 6 28.53 22.94 18.44
C ASN A 6 27.29 22.05 18.62
N PHE A 7 26.09 22.65 18.59
CA PHE A 7 24.82 21.91 18.55
C PHE A 7 24.42 21.54 17.12
N ALA A 8 23.78 20.38 16.97
CA ALA A 8 23.47 19.70 15.73
C ALA A 8 22.43 20.42 14.84
N SER A 9 22.45 20.09 13.54
CA SER A 9 21.58 20.63 12.49
C SER A 9 20.16 20.03 12.54
N LEU A 10 19.15 20.89 12.54
CA LEU A 10 17.73 20.54 12.40
C LEU A 10 17.24 20.96 11.01
N THR A 11 16.69 20.01 10.25
CA THR A 11 16.04 20.29 8.97
C THR A 11 14.54 20.46 9.21
N LEU A 12 14.05 21.69 9.11
CA LEU A 12 12.62 22.00 9.19
C LEU A 12 12.06 22.05 7.77
N ALA A 13 11.11 21.17 7.47
CA ALA A 13 10.56 21.00 6.14
C ALA A 13 9.05 21.32 6.16
N PHE A 14 8.64 22.28 5.33
CA PHE A 14 7.27 22.79 5.31
C PHE A 14 6.52 22.27 4.09
N LEU A 15 5.29 21.80 4.29
CA LEU A 15 4.36 21.49 3.20
C LEU A 15 3.06 22.29 3.40
N GLN A 16 2.78 23.21 2.47
CA GLN A 16 1.48 23.84 2.40
C GLN A 16 0.56 23.04 1.48
N LEU A 17 -0.51 22.46 2.06
CA LEU A 17 -1.61 21.87 1.31
C LEU A 17 -2.85 22.75 1.46
N THR A 18 -3.00 23.75 0.59
CA THR A 18 -4.22 24.56 0.56
C THR A 18 -5.30 23.81 -0.22
N SER A 19 -6.19 23.11 0.50
CA SER A 19 -7.45 22.61 -0.06
C SER A 19 -8.49 23.74 -0.06
N LEU A 20 -8.63 24.46 -1.18
CA LEU A 20 -9.78 25.36 -1.38
C LEU A 20 -10.87 24.56 -2.10
N TYR A 21 -11.71 23.85 -1.35
CA TYR A 21 -12.86 23.15 -1.93
C TYR A 21 -14.14 23.98 -1.78
N THR A 22 -14.51 24.70 -2.84
CA THR A 22 -15.85 25.27 -3.01
C THR A 22 -16.74 24.24 -3.69
N ARG A 23 -17.58 23.54 -2.91
CA ARG A 23 -18.60 22.64 -3.48
C ARG A 23 -19.65 23.46 -4.23
N ASN A 24 -19.87 23.17 -5.50
CA ASN A 24 -20.96 23.73 -6.30
C ASN A 24 -22.30 23.32 -5.64
N SER A 25 -23.10 24.29 -5.18
CA SER A 25 -24.28 24.08 -4.34
C SER A 25 -25.52 23.51 -5.06
N ASN A 26 -25.37 22.98 -6.28
CA ASN A 26 -26.50 22.58 -7.13
C ASN A 26 -26.80 21.07 -7.12
N ALA A 27 -26.14 20.26 -6.27
CA ALA A 27 -26.49 18.85 -6.12
C ALA A 27 -27.75 18.69 -5.25
N ALA A 28 -28.78 18.05 -5.79
CA ALA A 28 -30.05 17.81 -5.10
C ALA A 28 -29.87 16.99 -3.81
N PRO A 29 -30.67 17.24 -2.76
CA PRO A 29 -30.57 16.51 -1.50
C PRO A 29 -31.15 15.09 -1.63
N ASP A 30 -30.30 14.07 -1.44
CA ASP A 30 -30.74 12.68 -1.24
C ASP A 30 -31.44 12.53 0.13
N SER A 31 -32.59 11.87 0.14
CA SER A 31 -33.61 11.88 1.18
C SER A 31 -33.49 10.79 2.25
N HIS A 32 -32.27 10.41 2.67
CA HIS A 32 -32.09 9.45 3.76
C HIS A 32 -31.72 10.12 5.10
N PRO A 33 -32.41 9.80 6.21
CA PRO A 33 -32.09 10.32 7.53
C PRO A 33 -30.81 9.64 8.05
N SER A 34 -29.67 10.28 7.84
CA SER A 34 -28.39 9.82 8.38
C SER A 34 -28.19 10.35 9.79
N PHE A 35 -27.94 9.42 10.71
CA PHE A 35 -27.44 9.70 12.05
C PHE A 35 -26.08 10.43 11.89
N SER A 36 -26.03 11.73 12.20
CA SER A 36 -24.80 12.52 12.16
C SER A 36 -24.15 12.50 13.54
N PRO A 37 -23.10 11.68 13.78
CA PRO A 37 -22.35 11.76 15.03
C PRO A 37 -21.77 13.18 15.22
N PRO A 38 -21.56 13.62 16.47
CA PRO A 38 -21.00 14.93 16.75
C PRO A 38 -19.67 15.11 16.03
N ARG A 39 -19.59 16.17 15.20
CA ARG A 39 -18.43 16.53 14.39
C ARG A 39 -17.30 17.00 15.29
N ILE A 40 -16.47 16.08 15.77
CA ILE A 40 -15.26 16.41 16.52
C ILE A 40 -14.09 16.42 15.51
N GLY A 41 -13.60 17.62 15.18
CA GLY A 41 -12.55 17.86 14.18
C GLY A 41 -13.04 18.72 13.00
N THR A 42 -12.46 19.92 12.86
CA THR A 42 -12.93 21.09 12.10
C THR A 42 -12.57 21.11 10.62
N SER A 43 -12.58 19.96 9.94
CA SER A 43 -12.61 19.95 8.47
C SER A 43 -13.98 20.41 7.94
N GLU A 44 -14.51 21.49 8.51
CA GLU A 44 -15.63 22.25 8.01
C GLU A 44 -15.19 22.90 6.70
N LYS A 45 -16.17 23.10 5.80
CA LYS A 45 -15.95 23.78 4.53
C LYS A 45 -15.25 25.13 4.81
N ALA A 46 -14.18 25.42 4.07
CA ALA A 46 -13.31 26.59 4.24
C ALA A 46 -12.36 26.55 5.44
N SER A 47 -11.54 25.50 5.58
CA SER A 47 -10.36 25.48 6.44
C SER A 47 -9.10 25.35 5.57
N ALA A 48 -7.98 25.94 5.99
CA ALA A 48 -6.68 25.60 5.41
C ALA A 48 -5.97 24.65 6.37
N THR A 49 -5.50 23.52 5.85
CA THR A 49 -4.84 22.49 6.64
C THR A 49 -3.35 22.49 6.29
N LEU A 50 -2.50 22.65 7.30
CA LEU A 50 -1.05 22.72 7.11
C LEU A 50 -0.37 21.49 7.66
N TRP A 51 0.67 21.03 6.96
CA TRP A 51 1.48 19.91 7.41
C TRP A 51 2.91 20.33 7.65
N PHE A 52 3.44 19.87 8.77
CA PHE A 52 4.81 20.10 9.16
C PHE A 52 5.42 18.77 9.60
N ALA A 53 6.65 18.52 9.16
CA ALA A 53 7.44 17.40 9.62
C ALA A 53 8.78 17.93 10.13
N ILE A 54 9.07 17.65 11.39
CA ILE A 54 10.37 17.89 11.99
C ILE A 54 11.13 16.59 11.87
N VAL A 55 12.13 16.61 11.00
CA VAL A 55 12.96 15.45 10.75
C VAL A 55 14.38 15.78 11.15
N PRO A 56 14.79 15.45 12.38
CA PRO A 56 16.11 15.82 12.86
C PRO A 56 17.18 14.92 12.24
N ASP A 57 18.18 15.49 11.58
CA ASP A 57 19.21 14.67 10.91
C ASP A 57 20.14 13.96 11.90
N LYS A 58 20.36 14.57 13.08
CA LYS A 58 21.23 14.07 14.16
C LYS A 58 20.88 14.67 15.54
N LEU A 59 19.61 14.64 15.95
CA LEU A 59 19.35 14.84 17.38
C LEU A 59 19.70 13.55 18.10
N ASP A 60 20.71 13.59 18.96
CA ASP A 60 20.81 12.64 20.07
C ASP A 60 19.55 12.84 20.91
N TRP A 61 18.51 12.07 20.59
CA TRP A 61 17.28 12.02 21.37
C TRP A 61 17.52 11.44 22.76
N GLU A 62 18.63 10.72 22.94
CA GLU A 62 19.10 10.32 24.26
C GLU A 62 19.40 11.53 25.17
N ASP A 63 19.86 12.66 24.59
CA ASP A 63 20.28 13.85 25.33
C ASP A 63 19.35 15.06 25.18
N THR A 64 18.35 15.00 24.30
CA THR A 64 17.36 16.08 24.14
C THR A 64 16.15 15.73 24.98
N PRO A 65 15.96 16.33 26.17
CA PRO A 65 14.91 15.89 27.08
C PRO A 65 13.54 16.07 26.41
N TRP A 66 12.60 15.14 26.66
CA TRP A 66 11.17 15.26 26.35
C TRP A 66 10.60 16.67 26.68
N LYS A 67 11.18 17.32 27.69
CA LYS A 67 10.90 18.68 28.09
C LYS A 67 11.15 19.71 26.98
N THR A 68 12.21 19.58 26.18
CA THR A 68 12.51 20.48 25.05
C THR A 68 11.47 20.37 23.95
N GLU A 69 10.98 19.16 23.67
CA GLU A 69 9.90 18.96 22.70
C GLU A 69 8.54 19.42 23.23
N THR A 70 8.23 19.15 24.50
CA THR A 70 7.01 19.67 25.14
C THR A 70 7.02 21.20 25.15
N ASN A 71 8.15 21.82 25.51
CA ASN A 71 8.34 23.26 25.46
C ASN A 71 8.21 23.80 24.03
N PHE A 72 8.75 23.08 23.03
CA PHE A 72 8.56 23.39 21.62
C PHE A 72 7.06 23.40 21.29
N PHE A 73 6.31 22.37 21.69
CA PHE A 73 4.88 22.28 21.39
C PHE A 73 4.05 23.36 22.05
N GLU A 74 4.31 23.66 23.31
CA GLU A 74 3.62 24.73 24.02
C GLU A 74 3.92 26.09 23.38
N ALA A 75 5.19 26.35 23.05
CA ALA A 75 5.60 27.57 22.36
C ALA A 75 4.96 27.65 20.97
N PHE A 76 4.98 26.55 20.22
CA PHE A 76 4.39 26.45 18.88
C PHE A 76 2.88 26.70 18.92
N ARG A 77 2.15 26.00 19.80
CA ARG A 77 0.71 26.20 20.03
C ARG A 77 0.41 27.63 20.40
N LYS A 78 1.21 28.24 21.27
CA LYS A 78 1.04 29.64 21.71
C LYS A 78 1.26 30.62 20.56
N THR A 79 2.32 30.42 19.77
CA THR A 79 2.65 31.27 18.61
C THR A 79 1.55 31.26 17.56
N PHE A 80 0.93 30.11 17.31
CA PHE A 80 -0.11 29.99 16.29
C PHE A 80 -1.53 30.04 16.84
N TYR A 81 -1.70 30.21 18.15
CA TYR A 81 -2.99 30.09 18.81
C TYR A 81 -4.05 31.02 18.20
N HIS A 82 -3.67 32.21 17.74
CA HIS A 82 -4.61 33.19 17.17
C HIS A 82 -5.10 32.82 15.78
N ILE A 83 -4.36 32.01 15.03
CA ILE A 83 -4.74 31.58 13.67
C ILE A 83 -5.42 30.21 13.63
N LEU A 84 -5.40 29.44 14.72
CA LEU A 84 -6.04 28.13 14.80
C LEU A 84 -7.57 28.23 14.73
N LEU A 85 -8.20 27.28 14.04
CA LEU A 85 -9.66 27.15 14.03
C LEU A 85 -10.20 26.76 15.42
N PRO A 86 -11.30 27.37 15.90
CA PRO A 86 -11.99 26.88 17.10
C PRO A 86 -12.68 25.53 16.84
N PRO A 87 -12.69 24.58 17.80
CA PRO A 87 -12.00 24.62 19.09
C PRO A 87 -10.48 24.38 18.96
N LYS A 88 -9.68 25.37 19.38
CA LYS A 88 -8.23 25.43 19.18
C LYS A 88 -7.46 24.22 19.72
N LYS A 89 -7.96 23.59 20.78
CA LYS A 89 -7.37 22.38 21.37
C LYS A 89 -7.37 21.16 20.45
N PHE A 90 -8.22 21.15 19.42
CA PHE A 90 -8.31 20.08 18.42
C PHE A 90 -7.82 20.52 17.04
N ALA A 91 -7.41 21.79 16.90
CA ALA A 91 -6.94 22.34 15.64
C ALA A 91 -5.49 21.96 15.33
N ILE A 92 -4.76 21.38 16.28
CA ILE A 92 -3.46 20.77 16.03
C ILE A 92 -3.55 19.29 16.32
N HIS A 93 -3.35 18.46 15.30
CA HIS A 93 -3.13 17.04 15.46
C HIS A 93 -1.63 16.77 15.46
N GLU A 94 -1.16 16.14 16.52
CA GLU A 94 0.23 15.77 16.70
C GLU A 94 0.40 14.30 16.27
N MET A 95 1.29 14.08 15.32
CA MET A 95 1.74 12.75 14.93
C MET A 95 3.13 12.54 15.49
N ARG A 96 3.24 11.62 16.43
CA ARG A 96 4.47 11.37 17.16
C ARG A 96 4.61 9.88 17.42
N SER A 97 5.81 9.36 17.16
CA SER A 97 6.12 7.98 17.51
C SER A 97 6.27 7.84 19.03
N GLU A 98 5.68 6.78 19.59
CA GLU A 98 5.90 6.37 20.97
C GLU A 98 7.34 5.94 21.22
N ASN A 99 8.09 5.55 20.17
CA ASN A 99 9.51 5.26 20.27
C ASN A 99 10.35 6.52 19.97
N PRO A 100 11.09 7.05 20.98
CA PRO A 100 11.96 8.21 20.77
C PRO A 100 13.07 7.97 19.72
N ASP A 101 13.46 6.72 19.46
CA ASP A 101 14.60 6.39 18.58
C ASP A 101 14.38 6.80 17.11
N ILE A 102 13.13 6.90 16.65
CA ILE A 102 12.88 7.39 15.29
C ILE A 102 12.99 8.91 15.24
N GLY A 103 12.57 9.58 16.32
CA GLY A 103 12.58 11.04 16.38
C GLY A 103 11.74 11.70 15.29
N LEU A 104 10.68 11.02 14.81
CA LEU A 104 9.74 11.60 13.85
C LEU A 104 8.65 12.33 14.61
N LEU A 105 8.56 13.62 14.33
CA LEU A 105 7.51 14.48 14.82
C LEU A 105 6.88 15.20 13.66
N ALA A 106 5.57 15.11 13.54
CA ALA A 106 4.83 15.82 12.52
C ALA A 106 3.51 16.33 13.08
N PHE A 107 2.93 17.35 12.45
CA PHE A 107 1.66 17.91 12.91
C PHE A 107 0.81 18.41 11.76
N LEU A 108 -0.49 18.25 11.95
CA LEU A 108 -1.55 18.85 11.14
C LEU A 108 -2.09 20.07 11.87
N MET A 109 -2.28 21.17 11.17
CA MET A 109 -2.93 22.34 11.75
C MET A 109 -4.09 22.81 10.89
N ASP A 110 -5.26 22.93 11.51
CA ASP A 110 -6.44 23.58 10.95
C ASP A 110 -6.41 25.07 11.29
N VAL A 111 -6.26 25.92 10.28
CA VAL A 111 -6.15 27.38 10.45
C VAL A 111 -7.29 28.13 9.79
N ILE A 112 -7.59 29.31 10.33
CA ILE A 112 -8.61 30.23 9.82
C ILE A 112 -8.17 30.69 8.41
N PRO A 113 -9.03 30.58 7.39
CA PRO A 113 -8.72 31.05 6.04
C PRO A 113 -8.28 32.52 6.02
N GLY A 114 -7.34 32.87 5.15
CA GLY A 114 -6.80 34.23 5.01
C GLY A 114 -5.56 34.51 5.85
N ASN A 115 -5.27 33.69 6.87
CA ASN A 115 -4.04 33.81 7.68
C ASN A 115 -2.85 33.03 7.12
N THR A 116 -2.95 32.48 5.91
CA THR A 116 -1.88 31.69 5.27
C THR A 116 -0.60 32.49 5.06
N GLN A 117 -0.69 33.81 4.84
CA GLN A 117 0.50 34.66 4.67
C GLN A 117 1.32 34.80 5.96
N GLU A 118 0.67 34.82 7.13
CA GLU A 118 1.36 34.90 8.42
C GLU A 118 2.17 33.63 8.69
N ILE A 119 1.60 32.48 8.32
CA ILE A 119 2.27 31.18 8.38
C ILE A 119 3.44 31.14 7.41
N LEU A 120 3.23 31.59 6.17
CA LEU A 120 4.31 31.70 5.20
C LEU A 120 5.41 32.61 5.71
N ASN A 121 5.08 33.72 6.38
CA ASN A 121 6.08 34.63 6.95
C ASN A 121 6.86 33.99 8.11
N PHE A 122 6.19 33.21 8.96
CA PHE A 122 6.85 32.41 10.00
C PHE A 122 7.78 31.38 9.37
N ALA A 123 7.28 30.62 8.39
CA ALA A 123 8.01 29.55 7.73
C ALA A 123 9.20 30.08 6.90
N ASN A 124 9.06 31.26 6.30
CA ASN A 124 10.11 31.99 5.58
C ASN A 124 11.10 32.72 6.52
N GLY A 125 11.02 32.49 7.83
CA GLY A 125 11.98 32.99 8.81
C GLY A 125 11.95 34.49 9.09
N ARG A 126 10.97 35.25 8.61
CA ARG A 126 10.90 36.70 8.83
C ARG A 126 10.57 37.10 10.28
N ASN A 127 10.16 36.14 11.13
CA ASN A 127 9.86 36.34 12.56
C ASN A 127 10.51 35.28 13.49
N LEU A 128 11.53 34.53 13.04
CA LEU A 128 12.17 33.45 13.82
C LEU A 128 13.29 33.93 14.77
N SER A 129 13.12 35.07 15.44
CA SER A 129 14.10 35.64 16.40
C SER A 129 13.42 35.71 17.77
N PRO A 130 13.67 34.81 18.75
CA PRO A 130 14.96 34.24 19.21
C PRO A 130 15.02 32.69 19.25
N PHE A 131 14.02 32.00 18.69
CA PHE A 131 13.84 30.55 18.83
C PHE A 131 14.91 29.70 18.12
N LEU A 132 15.50 30.21 17.03
CA LEU A 132 16.62 29.55 16.33
C LEU A 132 17.97 29.66 17.07
N GLN A 133 18.08 30.41 18.19
CA GLN A 133 19.29 30.36 19.02
C GLN A 133 19.45 29.03 19.77
N VAL A 134 18.38 28.24 19.89
CA VAL A 134 18.44 26.89 20.49
C VAL A 134 18.69 25.81 19.44
N VAL A 135 18.51 26.11 18.15
CA VAL A 135 18.62 25.12 17.07
C VAL A 135 19.22 25.77 15.81
N SER A 136 20.55 25.82 15.71
CA SER A 136 21.25 26.50 14.62
C SER A 136 21.79 25.52 13.56
N SER A 137 21.18 25.49 12.37
CA SER A 137 21.86 25.57 11.05
C SER A 137 20.82 25.71 9.91
N PRO A 138 21.06 26.47 8.83
CA PRO A 138 20.01 26.97 7.95
C PRO A 138 19.90 26.17 6.64
N HIS A 139 18.82 25.40 6.48
CA HIS A 139 18.27 25.06 5.16
C HIS A 139 16.74 25.00 5.26
N VAL A 140 16.08 26.15 5.10
CA VAL A 140 14.62 26.25 4.94
C VAL A 140 14.36 26.76 3.53
N TYR A 141 13.76 25.93 2.68
CA TYR A 141 13.37 26.29 1.32
C TYR A 141 11.88 26.51 1.24
N LEU A 142 11.45 27.73 0.93
CA LEU A 142 10.06 28.06 0.60
C LEU A 142 10.04 29.21 -0.41
N ASN A 143 9.34 29.01 -1.53
CA ASN A 143 9.02 30.04 -2.51
C ASN A 143 7.50 30.12 -2.70
N SER A 144 6.99 31.35 -2.87
CA SER A 144 5.58 31.73 -3.08
C SER A 144 5.54 32.91 -4.07
N PRO A 145 4.45 33.22 -4.81
CA PRO A 145 3.22 32.45 -5.09
C PRO A 145 2.93 32.26 -6.60
N PHE A 146 2.03 31.32 -6.95
CA PHE A 146 1.25 31.40 -8.20
C PHE A 146 -0.22 31.11 -7.89
N THR A 147 -1.07 32.10 -8.14
CA THR A 147 -2.51 31.94 -8.33
C THR A 147 -2.75 31.46 -9.75
N GLN A 148 -3.07 30.18 -9.93
CA GLN A 148 -3.69 29.71 -11.15
C GLN A 148 -4.87 28.83 -10.74
N GLU A 149 -6.07 29.23 -11.17
CA GLU A 149 -7.29 28.45 -11.04
C GLU A 149 -7.06 27.07 -11.68
N PHE A 150 -6.92 26.05 -10.85
CA PHE A 150 -6.96 24.66 -11.30
C PHE A 150 -8.41 24.28 -11.53
N LYS A 151 -8.82 24.26 -12.80
CA LYS A 151 -9.98 23.49 -13.23
C LYS A 151 -9.59 22.02 -13.21
N ASP A 152 -10.27 21.25 -12.36
CA ASP A 152 -10.53 19.81 -12.45
C ASP A 152 -9.48 18.99 -13.22
N GLN A 153 -8.38 18.64 -12.54
CA GLN A 153 -7.54 17.52 -12.98
C GLN A 153 -8.01 16.24 -12.28
N ASP A 154 -8.95 15.56 -12.94
CA ASP A 154 -9.43 14.22 -12.64
C ASP A 154 -8.36 13.15 -12.87
N ILE A 155 -7.31 13.16 -12.04
CA ILE A 155 -6.17 12.22 -12.13
C ILE A 155 -6.55 10.80 -11.65
N PHE A 156 -7.75 10.61 -11.10
CA PHE A 156 -8.24 9.31 -10.62
C PHE A 156 -9.51 8.79 -11.31
N GLN A 157 -10.07 9.49 -12.31
CA GLN A 157 -11.36 9.09 -12.91
C GLN A 157 -11.30 8.05 -14.04
N ASN A 158 -10.13 7.72 -14.58
CA ASN A 158 -10.05 6.81 -15.72
C ASN A 158 -9.77 5.36 -15.28
N VAL A 159 -10.65 4.81 -14.46
CA VAL A 159 -10.91 3.37 -14.46
C VAL A 159 -12.20 3.23 -15.24
N ASP A 160 -12.11 2.81 -16.50
CA ASP A 160 -13.29 2.61 -17.34
C ASP A 160 -14.28 1.73 -16.59
N TYR A 161 -15.49 2.27 -16.39
CA TYR A 161 -16.57 1.57 -15.71
C TYR A 161 -16.96 0.37 -16.59
N TYR A 162 -16.70 -0.85 -16.11
CA TYR A 162 -17.29 -2.05 -16.67
C TYR A 162 -18.81 -1.94 -16.49
N ASP A 163 -19.54 -1.74 -17.59
CA ASP A 163 -21.01 -1.82 -17.59
C ASP A 163 -21.41 -3.28 -17.35
N PRO A 164 -22.02 -3.63 -16.21
CA PRO A 164 -22.45 -5.00 -15.94
C PRO A 164 -23.56 -5.49 -16.89
N ASN A 165 -24.10 -4.63 -17.77
CA ASN A 165 -25.09 -5.01 -18.79
C ASN A 165 -24.50 -5.33 -20.16
N GLU A 166 -23.18 -5.22 -20.35
CA GLU A 166 -22.54 -5.67 -21.59
C GLU A 166 -22.48 -7.21 -21.59
N GLN A 167 -23.57 -7.81 -22.09
CA GLN A 167 -23.72 -9.25 -22.27
C GLN A 167 -22.51 -9.80 -23.01
N ALA A 168 -21.71 -10.61 -22.32
CA ALA A 168 -20.74 -11.48 -22.95
C ALA A 168 -21.49 -12.35 -23.98
N SER A 169 -21.18 -12.16 -25.27
CA SER A 169 -21.65 -13.04 -26.32
C SER A 169 -21.15 -14.45 -25.99
N SER A 170 -22.08 -15.32 -25.62
CA SER A 170 -21.82 -16.72 -25.29
C SER A 170 -21.56 -17.51 -26.56
N ASP A 171 -20.34 -17.42 -27.09
CA ASP A 171 -19.84 -18.42 -28.03
C ASP A 171 -19.41 -19.65 -27.23
N ASN A 172 -20.40 -20.48 -26.92
CA ASN A 172 -20.23 -21.81 -26.34
C ASN A 172 -19.56 -22.72 -27.37
N ALA A 173 -18.23 -22.81 -27.32
CA ALA A 173 -17.53 -23.96 -27.88
C ALA A 173 -17.82 -25.19 -27.01
N ALA A 174 -18.45 -26.20 -27.60
CA ALA A 174 -18.73 -27.48 -26.97
C ALA A 174 -17.45 -28.08 -26.36
N VAL A 175 -17.41 -28.20 -25.03
CA VAL A 175 -16.40 -28.94 -24.30
C VAL A 175 -16.71 -30.42 -24.48
N GLY A 176 -15.89 -31.10 -25.28
CA GLY A 176 -15.96 -32.55 -25.48
C GLY A 176 -15.30 -33.32 -24.33
N ASP A 177 -15.91 -34.47 -24.02
CA ASP A 177 -15.47 -35.59 -23.18
C ASP A 177 -14.75 -35.25 -21.86
N GLU A 178 -15.47 -35.47 -20.76
CA GLU A 178 -14.99 -35.44 -19.38
C GLU A 178 -13.81 -36.43 -19.21
N SER A 179 -12.62 -35.85 -19.08
CA SER A 179 -11.35 -36.55 -18.90
C SER A 179 -11.31 -37.36 -17.58
N PRO A 180 -10.54 -38.47 -17.50
CA PRO A 180 -10.26 -39.25 -16.28
C PRO A 180 -9.69 -38.49 -15.06
N ILE A 181 -9.52 -37.17 -15.17
CA ILE A 181 -9.02 -36.27 -14.12
C ILE A 181 -10.07 -36.01 -13.04
N GLU A 182 -11.37 -36.12 -13.34
CA GLU A 182 -12.41 -35.79 -12.36
C GLU A 182 -12.49 -36.79 -11.19
N GLU A 183 -12.34 -38.10 -11.46
CA GLU A 183 -12.51 -39.17 -10.47
C GLU A 183 -11.28 -39.40 -9.57
N ALA A 184 -10.09 -38.90 -9.93
CA ALA A 184 -8.83 -39.25 -9.28
C ALA A 184 -8.36 -38.29 -8.16
N LEU A 185 -9.21 -37.36 -7.70
CA LEU A 185 -8.74 -36.16 -6.98
C LEU A 185 -9.51 -35.88 -5.68
N ASN A 186 -9.53 -36.85 -4.76
CA ASN A 186 -9.72 -36.58 -3.34
C ASN A 186 -8.39 -36.06 -2.75
N PHE A 187 -8.22 -34.75 -2.70
CA PHE A 187 -6.96 -34.04 -2.42
C PHE A 187 -6.47 -34.07 -0.96
N GLU A 188 -7.06 -34.88 -0.08
CA GLU A 188 -6.52 -35.08 1.27
C GLU A 188 -5.34 -36.05 1.26
N ASP A 189 -5.30 -37.00 0.31
CA ASP A 189 -4.23 -37.96 0.20
C ASP A 189 -3.02 -37.40 -0.55
N ILE A 190 -1.82 -37.65 -0.01
CA ILE A 190 -0.56 -37.29 -0.66
C ILE A 190 -0.30 -38.31 -1.77
N SER A 191 -0.48 -37.88 -3.02
CA SER A 191 -0.19 -38.71 -4.19
C SER A 191 1.30 -39.08 -4.28
N ALA A 192 1.59 -40.20 -4.93
CA ALA A 192 2.96 -40.68 -5.10
C ALA A 192 3.90 -39.59 -5.68
N GLY A 193 5.00 -39.34 -4.98
CA GLY A 193 6.04 -38.37 -5.34
C GLY A 193 5.72 -36.90 -5.05
N GLN A 194 4.50 -36.55 -4.63
CA GLN A 194 4.16 -35.17 -4.27
C GLN A 194 4.88 -34.73 -2.99
N ASP A 195 5.39 -33.49 -2.95
CA ASP A 195 5.86 -32.89 -1.69
C ASP A 195 4.67 -32.75 -0.72
N PRO A 196 4.72 -33.34 0.49
CA PRO A 196 3.59 -33.36 1.41
C PRO A 196 3.12 -31.96 1.83
N ARG A 197 3.96 -30.94 1.66
CA ARG A 197 3.69 -29.54 2.00
C ARG A 197 3.03 -28.77 0.85
N VAL A 198 2.92 -29.36 -0.34
CA VAL A 198 2.34 -28.73 -1.53
C VAL A 198 0.92 -29.25 -1.74
N VAL A 199 0.01 -28.38 -2.18
CA VAL A 199 -1.37 -28.73 -2.55
C VAL A 199 -1.74 -28.03 -3.85
N SER A 200 -2.54 -28.70 -4.67
CA SER A 200 -3.12 -28.13 -5.89
C SER A 200 -4.48 -27.46 -5.61
N ILE A 201 -4.77 -26.42 -6.36
CA ILE A 201 -6.05 -25.73 -6.40
C ILE A 201 -6.57 -25.83 -7.83
N ARG A 202 -7.81 -26.29 -7.99
CA ARG A 202 -8.46 -26.35 -9.30
C ARG A 202 -8.95 -24.99 -9.72
N TYR A 203 -8.87 -24.74 -11.02
CA TYR A 203 -9.39 -23.53 -11.65
C TYR A 203 -8.80 -22.27 -10.97
N PRO A 204 -7.50 -22.03 -10.90
CA PRO A 204 -7.01 -20.76 -10.34
C PRO A 204 -7.43 -19.56 -11.21
N SER A 205 -7.38 -18.33 -10.68
CA SER A 205 -7.31 -17.18 -11.59
C SER A 205 -6.03 -17.25 -12.44
N PRO A 206 -6.05 -16.66 -13.66
CA PRO A 206 -4.89 -16.64 -14.55
C PRO A 206 -3.59 -16.14 -13.89
N GLY A 207 -3.69 -15.18 -12.97
CA GLY A 207 -2.50 -14.65 -12.26
C GLY A 207 -1.77 -15.64 -11.39
N LEU A 208 -2.52 -16.48 -10.69
CA LEU A 208 -1.88 -17.45 -9.81
C LEU A 208 -1.42 -18.69 -10.54
N LEU A 209 -2.06 -19.01 -11.67
CA LEU A 209 -1.55 -20.00 -12.59
C LEU A 209 -0.14 -19.60 -13.01
N LEU A 210 0.02 -18.38 -13.52
CA LEU A 210 1.30 -17.84 -13.96
C LEU A 210 2.30 -17.73 -12.81
N LEU A 211 1.89 -17.32 -11.61
CA LEU A 211 2.77 -17.30 -10.44
C LEU A 211 3.27 -18.69 -10.04
N SER A 212 2.46 -19.73 -10.28
CA SER A 212 2.76 -21.12 -9.96
C SER A 212 3.42 -21.91 -11.09
N THR A 213 3.49 -21.38 -12.32
CA THR A 213 4.11 -22.08 -13.45
C THR A 213 5.63 -22.14 -13.27
N PRO A 214 6.24 -23.33 -13.13
CA PRO A 214 7.68 -23.46 -12.97
C PRO A 214 8.46 -23.07 -14.23
N PRO A 215 9.74 -22.65 -14.11
CA PRO A 215 10.62 -22.51 -15.26
C PRO A 215 10.67 -23.80 -16.09
N GLY A 216 10.51 -23.66 -17.41
CA GLY A 216 10.53 -24.79 -18.36
C GLY A 216 9.21 -25.56 -18.49
N VAL A 217 8.15 -25.13 -17.80
CA VAL A 217 6.79 -25.69 -17.93
C VAL A 217 5.91 -24.69 -18.66
N SER A 218 5.14 -25.16 -19.64
CA SER A 218 4.14 -24.36 -20.36
C SER A 218 2.83 -24.27 -19.59
N GLU A 219 2.03 -23.25 -19.85
CA GLU A 219 0.70 -23.10 -19.25
C GLU A 219 -0.21 -24.32 -19.50
N LYS A 220 -0.17 -24.89 -20.70
CA LYS A 220 -0.91 -26.12 -21.04
C LYS A 220 -0.52 -27.32 -20.17
N GLN A 221 0.73 -27.36 -19.70
CA GLN A 221 1.25 -28.39 -18.80
C GLN A 221 0.93 -28.10 -17.33
N MET A 222 0.18 -27.04 -17.02
CA MET A 222 -0.33 -26.80 -15.67
C MET A 222 -1.67 -27.52 -15.42
N TRP A 223 -2.35 -28.00 -16.47
CA TRP A 223 -3.66 -28.68 -16.38
C TRP A 223 -4.73 -27.87 -15.63
N ASP A 224 -4.71 -26.54 -15.76
CA ASP A 224 -5.57 -25.63 -14.99
C ASP A 224 -5.49 -25.84 -13.46
N LEU A 225 -4.33 -26.30 -13.00
CA LEU A 225 -3.98 -26.43 -11.60
C LEU A 225 -3.01 -25.32 -11.20
N LYS A 226 -3.27 -24.72 -10.04
CA LYS A 226 -2.28 -23.93 -9.31
C LYS A 226 -1.71 -24.79 -8.20
N TRP A 227 -0.43 -24.65 -7.93
CA TRP A 227 0.20 -25.24 -6.76
C TRP A 227 0.44 -24.17 -5.70
N ARG A 228 0.22 -24.50 -4.44
CA ARG A 228 0.57 -23.63 -3.31
C ARG A 228 1.14 -24.44 -2.15
N TRP A 229 1.85 -23.76 -1.26
CA TRP A 229 2.29 -24.33 0.01
C TRP A 229 1.11 -24.39 0.98
N LYS A 230 0.88 -25.55 1.63
CA LYS A 230 -0.22 -25.77 2.59
C LYS A 230 -0.17 -24.80 3.78
N ALA A 231 1.04 -24.52 4.27
CA ALA A 231 1.29 -23.64 5.42
C ALA A 231 1.76 -22.22 5.02
N ALA A 232 1.50 -21.78 3.78
CA ALA A 232 1.98 -20.50 3.26
C ALA A 232 1.63 -19.31 4.17
N GLY A 233 2.64 -18.62 4.69
CA GLY A 233 2.49 -17.45 5.58
C GLY A 233 2.31 -17.79 7.06
N GLN A 234 2.25 -19.06 7.44
CA GLN A 234 2.08 -19.45 8.83
C GLN A 234 3.19 -18.87 9.72
N GLY A 235 2.80 -18.28 10.85
CA GLY A 235 3.74 -17.65 11.79
C GLY A 235 4.16 -16.22 11.41
N THR A 236 3.74 -15.70 10.27
CA THR A 236 3.99 -14.30 9.87
C THR A 236 2.79 -13.39 10.16
N VAL A 237 3.04 -12.08 10.18
CA VAL A 237 2.03 -11.02 10.22
C VAL A 237 2.15 -10.20 8.93
N LEU A 238 1.08 -10.13 8.16
CA LEU A 238 0.95 -9.30 6.97
C LEU A 238 0.21 -8.01 7.32
N PHE A 239 0.90 -6.89 7.20
CA PHE A 239 0.31 -5.56 7.30
C PHE A 239 -0.08 -5.08 5.91
N VAL A 240 -1.35 -4.72 5.71
CA VAL A 240 -1.83 -4.19 4.43
C VAL A 240 -2.17 -2.71 4.59
N VAL A 241 -1.31 -1.85 4.05
CA VAL A 241 -1.46 -0.39 4.10
C VAL A 241 -2.26 0.07 2.89
N ASP A 242 -3.57 0.26 3.10
CA ASP A 242 -4.51 0.54 2.02
C ASP A 242 -5.80 1.22 2.54
N THR A 243 -6.84 1.20 1.74
CA THR A 243 -8.16 1.80 1.96
C THR A 243 -9.02 1.10 3.02
N GLY A 244 -8.55 0.00 3.61
CA GLY A 244 -9.30 -0.84 4.54
C GLY A 244 -9.54 -2.24 3.98
N CYS A 245 -10.39 -3.04 4.62
CA CYS A 245 -10.73 -4.38 4.17
C CYS A 245 -12.17 -4.73 4.59
N ASP A 246 -12.87 -5.51 3.78
CA ASP A 246 -14.14 -6.11 4.16
C ASP A 246 -13.91 -7.56 4.59
N THR A 247 -13.76 -7.76 5.89
CA THR A 247 -13.42 -9.06 6.49
C THR A 247 -14.56 -10.09 6.38
N ARG A 248 -15.80 -9.66 6.12
CA ARG A 248 -16.96 -10.55 5.90
C ARG A 248 -16.94 -11.22 4.53
N HIS A 249 -16.09 -10.77 3.60
CA HIS A 249 -16.01 -11.38 2.27
C HIS A 249 -15.68 -12.89 2.39
N PRO A 250 -16.43 -13.79 1.74
CA PRO A 250 -16.27 -15.23 1.94
C PRO A 250 -14.87 -15.77 1.65
N ASP A 251 -14.18 -15.20 0.67
CA ASP A 251 -12.79 -15.55 0.37
C ASP A 251 -11.85 -15.28 1.57
N LEU A 252 -12.23 -14.36 2.45
CA LEU A 252 -11.48 -13.95 3.64
C LEU A 252 -12.00 -14.59 4.94
N ARG A 253 -13.03 -15.45 4.91
CA ARG A 253 -13.62 -16.06 6.12
C ARG A 253 -12.66 -16.83 7.02
N LYS A 254 -11.62 -17.45 6.45
CA LYS A 254 -10.58 -18.19 7.19
C LYS A 254 -9.34 -17.34 7.45
N THR A 255 -9.30 -16.09 6.98
CA THR A 255 -8.20 -15.18 7.21
C THR A 255 -8.15 -14.79 8.68
N LYS A 256 -6.96 -14.83 9.28
CA LYS A 256 -6.74 -14.51 10.69
C LYS A 256 -6.52 -13.00 10.86
N PHE A 257 -7.60 -12.23 10.81
CA PHE A 257 -7.53 -10.80 11.14
C PHE A 257 -7.18 -10.62 12.62
N LYS A 258 -6.14 -9.85 12.88
CA LYS A 258 -5.59 -9.63 14.22
C LYS A 258 -5.98 -8.28 14.78
N ASP A 259 -5.86 -7.23 13.97
CA ASP A 259 -6.00 -5.86 14.43
C ASP A 259 -6.20 -4.88 13.27
N TRP A 260 -6.48 -3.64 13.63
CA TRP A 260 -6.59 -2.52 12.72
C TRP A 260 -5.79 -1.31 13.21
N ILE A 261 -5.15 -0.63 12.27
CA ILE A 261 -4.39 0.60 12.51
C ILE A 261 -4.96 1.68 11.60
N TYR A 262 -5.14 2.88 12.15
CA TYR A 262 -5.72 4.02 11.43
C TYR A 262 -4.73 5.18 11.39
N GLY A 263 -4.75 5.92 10.28
CA GLY A 263 -4.16 7.25 10.21
C GLY A 263 -5.16 8.33 10.59
N GLY A 264 -4.69 9.40 11.22
CA GLY A 264 -5.43 10.62 11.47
C GLY A 264 -5.86 10.84 12.93
N PRO A 265 -6.26 12.08 13.27
CA PRO A 265 -6.68 12.45 14.63
C PRO A 265 -8.03 11.85 15.03
N MET A 266 -8.80 11.41 14.04
CA MET A 266 -10.19 11.05 14.24
C MET A 266 -10.30 9.54 14.41
N ALA A 267 -10.40 9.11 15.67
CA ALA A 267 -10.95 7.81 16.07
C ALA A 267 -12.44 7.62 15.65
N LEU A 268 -12.99 8.52 14.84
CA LEU A 268 -14.36 8.46 14.31
C LEU A 268 -14.48 7.50 13.12
N GLU A 269 -13.37 6.98 12.61
CA GLU A 269 -13.43 5.79 11.78
C GLU A 269 -13.50 4.60 12.73
N GLU A 270 -14.72 4.23 13.12
CA GLU A 270 -14.91 2.98 13.83
C GLU A 270 -14.23 1.86 13.05
N PRO A 271 -13.49 0.96 13.72
CA PRO A 271 -13.02 -0.23 13.07
C PRO A 271 -14.17 -0.97 12.46
N GLY A 272 -14.12 -1.18 11.15
CA GLY A 272 -15.30 -1.62 10.46
C GLY A 272 -15.05 -2.07 9.04
N ASP A 273 -15.77 -3.14 8.72
CA ASP A 273 -16.05 -3.55 7.37
C ASP A 273 -17.08 -2.57 6.81
N PHE A 274 -16.63 -1.65 5.95
CA PHE A 274 -17.53 -0.75 5.23
C PHE A 274 -17.62 -1.16 3.77
N PRO A 275 -18.30 -2.29 3.45
CA PRO A 275 -18.37 -2.85 2.10
C PRO A 275 -18.95 -1.88 1.07
N THR A 276 -19.82 -0.99 1.54
CA THR A 276 -20.59 -0.04 0.75
C THR A 276 -20.06 1.38 0.90
N ALA A 277 -18.99 1.60 1.67
CA ALA A 277 -18.41 2.93 1.74
C ALA A 277 -17.92 3.32 0.35
N ARG A 278 -18.32 4.53 -0.03
CA ARG A 278 -17.89 5.20 -1.22
C ARG A 278 -17.09 6.41 -0.79
N ASP A 279 -16.02 6.71 -1.51
CA ASP A 279 -15.29 7.94 -1.26
C ASP A 279 -16.09 9.17 -1.76
N ALA A 280 -15.47 10.35 -1.67
CA ALA A 280 -16.11 11.61 -2.07
C ALA A 280 -16.58 11.64 -3.54
N THR A 281 -16.02 10.79 -4.41
CA THR A 281 -16.37 10.70 -5.82
C THR A 281 -17.37 9.57 -6.11
N GLY A 282 -17.86 8.88 -5.06
CA GLY A 282 -18.75 7.74 -5.21
C GLY A 282 -18.03 6.42 -5.49
N TYR A 283 -16.69 6.39 -5.47
CA TYR A 283 -15.92 5.19 -5.79
C TYR A 283 -15.91 4.22 -4.61
N PRO A 284 -16.23 2.93 -4.80
CA PRO A 284 -16.21 1.93 -3.73
C PRO A 284 -14.83 1.86 -3.06
N ILE A 285 -14.79 1.98 -1.73
CA ILE A 285 -13.57 1.85 -0.93
C ILE A 285 -13.26 0.35 -0.75
N THR A 286 -12.95 -0.32 -1.86
CA THR A 286 -12.76 -1.78 -1.90
C THR A 286 -11.36 -2.20 -2.30
N HIS A 287 -10.48 -1.25 -2.60
CA HIS A 287 -9.14 -1.53 -3.10
C HIS A 287 -8.33 -2.38 -2.12
N GLY A 288 -8.42 -2.09 -0.82
CA GLY A 288 -7.67 -2.82 0.20
C GLY A 288 -8.22 -4.23 0.47
N THR A 289 -9.54 -4.44 0.34
CA THR A 289 -10.13 -5.79 0.34
C THR A 289 -9.52 -6.64 -0.76
N SER A 290 -9.38 -6.09 -1.98
CA SER A 290 -8.73 -6.79 -3.08
C SER A 290 -7.26 -7.08 -2.77
N MET A 291 -6.53 -6.15 -2.14
CA MET A 291 -5.12 -6.37 -1.80
C MET A 291 -4.97 -7.48 -0.77
N VAL A 292 -5.80 -7.47 0.28
CA VAL A 292 -5.82 -8.53 1.30
C VAL A 292 -6.17 -9.86 0.65
N ALA A 293 -7.24 -9.96 -0.15
CA ALA A 293 -7.63 -11.21 -0.80
C ALA A 293 -6.59 -11.73 -1.80
N THR A 294 -5.95 -10.85 -2.57
CA THR A 294 -4.85 -11.23 -3.46
C THR A 294 -3.68 -11.83 -2.68
N ALA A 295 -3.38 -11.27 -1.50
CA ALA A 295 -2.29 -11.78 -0.68
C ALA A 295 -2.66 -13.06 0.06
N VAL A 296 -3.87 -13.17 0.64
CA VAL A 296 -4.21 -14.20 1.63
C VAL A 296 -5.55 -14.91 1.45
N GLY A 297 -6.33 -14.55 0.43
CA GLY A 297 -7.63 -15.15 0.12
C GLY A 297 -7.58 -16.68 0.02
N GLN A 298 -8.66 -17.35 0.39
CA GLN A 298 -8.72 -18.81 0.42
C GLN A 298 -8.65 -19.44 -0.96
N ALA A 299 -9.35 -18.85 -1.93
CA ALA A 299 -9.33 -19.29 -3.31
C ALA A 299 -7.99 -18.88 -3.94
N ASP A 300 -7.73 -17.58 -3.91
CA ASP A 300 -6.74 -16.96 -4.78
C ASP A 300 -5.67 -16.12 -4.06
N GLY A 301 -5.54 -16.29 -2.76
CA GLY A 301 -4.39 -15.81 -2.00
C GLY A 301 -3.11 -16.56 -2.34
N VAL A 302 -1.99 -15.86 -2.19
CA VAL A 302 -0.64 -16.43 -2.28
C VAL A 302 -0.23 -17.10 -0.96
N ALA A 303 -0.44 -16.42 0.18
CA ALA A 303 -0.15 -16.90 1.53
C ALA A 303 -1.42 -16.97 2.37
N VAL A 304 -2.01 -18.16 2.51
CA VAL A 304 -3.35 -18.31 3.10
C VAL A 304 -3.38 -18.41 4.63
N ASN A 305 -2.23 -18.46 5.31
CA ASN A 305 -2.14 -18.62 6.77
C ASN A 305 -1.46 -17.51 7.60
N PRO A 306 -1.13 -16.31 7.09
CA PRO A 306 -0.61 -15.24 7.93
C PRO A 306 -1.70 -14.67 8.85
N GLU A 307 -1.28 -14.06 9.94
CA GLU A 307 -2.12 -13.08 10.64
C GLU A 307 -2.16 -11.80 9.81
N VAL A 308 -3.31 -11.14 9.72
CA VAL A 308 -3.47 -9.89 8.95
C VAL A 308 -3.77 -8.74 9.88
N VAL A 309 -3.04 -7.64 9.72
CA VAL A 309 -3.36 -6.35 10.32
C VAL A 309 -3.68 -5.37 9.20
N VAL A 310 -4.87 -4.79 9.25
CA VAL A 310 -5.30 -3.82 8.24
C VAL A 310 -4.84 -2.43 8.68
N VAL A 311 -4.08 -1.76 7.83
CA VAL A 311 -3.59 -0.40 8.09
C VAL A 311 -4.33 0.54 7.15
N LYS A 312 -5.33 1.22 7.68
CA LYS A 312 -6.26 2.03 6.92
C LYS A 312 -5.73 3.47 6.77
N VAL A 313 -5.51 3.87 5.52
CA VAL A 313 -4.93 5.17 5.14
C VAL A 313 -5.88 6.07 4.34
N LYS A 314 -7.13 5.65 4.14
CA LYS A 314 -8.15 6.44 3.44
C LYS A 314 -9.38 6.59 4.31
N ALA A 315 -9.87 7.82 4.43
CA ALA A 315 -11.07 8.10 5.18
C ALA A 315 -12.35 7.67 4.43
N ASN A 316 -13.33 7.15 5.16
CA ASN A 316 -14.65 6.73 4.65
C ASN A 316 -15.59 7.89 4.35
N ASN A 317 -15.38 9.03 4.97
CA ASN A 317 -16.37 10.11 5.04
C ASN A 317 -16.24 11.14 3.90
N GLY A 318 -15.45 10.84 2.87
CA GLY A 318 -15.22 11.74 1.73
C GLY A 318 -14.61 13.09 2.12
N ARG A 319 -14.02 13.21 3.32
CA ARG A 319 -13.34 14.45 3.71
C ARG A 319 -12.05 14.57 2.89
N PRO A 320 -11.75 15.77 2.36
CA PRO A 320 -10.51 16.05 1.64
C PRO A 320 -9.37 16.26 2.64
N ILE A 321 -9.10 15.25 3.49
CA ILE A 321 -7.86 15.23 4.27
C ILE A 321 -6.76 14.84 3.29
N ALA A 322 -5.64 15.57 3.32
CA ALA A 322 -4.43 15.22 2.59
C ALA A 322 -4.10 13.74 2.78
N HIS A 323 -4.16 12.96 1.69
CA HIS A 323 -3.95 11.52 1.74
C HIS A 323 -2.56 11.16 2.25
N GLU A 324 -1.58 12.00 1.91
CA GLU A 324 -0.19 11.95 2.35
C GLU A 324 -0.05 11.96 3.87
N PHE A 325 -0.87 12.78 4.53
CA PHE A 325 -0.85 12.93 5.97
C PHE A 325 -1.36 11.68 6.67
N LEU A 326 -2.54 11.19 6.26
CA LEU A 326 -3.13 9.98 6.82
C LEU A 326 -2.20 8.77 6.62
N PHE A 327 -1.50 8.73 5.49
CA PHE A 327 -0.52 7.71 5.21
C PHE A 327 0.70 7.83 6.14
N ALA A 328 1.24 9.03 6.33
CA ALA A 328 2.36 9.28 7.24
C ALA A 328 2.01 8.88 8.69
N ASP A 329 0.85 9.30 9.18
CA ASP A 329 0.35 8.97 10.52
C ASP A 329 0.20 7.45 10.69
N ALA A 330 -0.45 6.80 9.73
CA ALA A 330 -0.68 5.37 9.78
C ALA A 330 0.63 4.56 9.75
N LEU A 331 1.65 5.00 9.01
CA LEU A 331 2.96 4.35 9.01
C LEU A 331 3.69 4.51 10.34
N MET A 332 3.50 5.64 11.04
CA MET A 332 4.06 5.84 12.37
C MET A 332 3.34 4.99 13.41
N ASN A 333 2.01 4.97 13.39
CA ASN A 333 1.19 4.10 14.23
C ASN A 333 1.50 2.61 13.96
N LEU A 334 1.75 2.24 12.70
CA LEU A 334 2.20 0.91 12.30
C LEU A 334 3.55 0.56 12.91
N TYR A 335 4.52 1.46 12.85
CA TYR A 335 5.82 1.24 13.47
C TYR A 335 5.66 1.01 14.97
N ASP A 336 4.94 1.89 15.68
CA ASP A 336 4.78 1.79 17.13
C ASP A 336 4.05 0.51 17.52
N TYR A 337 3.07 0.10 16.70
CA TYR A 337 2.39 -1.17 16.86
C TYR A 337 3.36 -2.35 16.77
N ILE A 338 4.19 -2.41 15.72
CA ILE A 338 5.16 -3.50 15.52
C ILE A 338 6.18 -3.54 16.66
N TRP A 339 6.70 -2.37 17.05
CA TRP A 339 7.66 -2.22 18.14
C TRP A 339 7.07 -2.71 19.47
N ARG A 340 5.91 -2.17 19.90
CA ARG A 340 5.24 -2.57 21.15
C ARG A 340 4.89 -4.05 21.19
N LYS A 341 4.34 -4.57 20.08
CA LYS A 341 3.92 -5.97 19.99
C LYS A 341 5.08 -6.92 19.69
N LYS A 342 6.31 -6.41 19.54
CA LYS A 342 7.53 -7.18 19.23
C LYS A 342 7.35 -8.10 18.02
N LEU A 343 6.71 -7.57 16.97
CA LEU A 343 6.41 -8.34 15.73
C LEU A 343 7.54 -8.29 14.71
N GLY A 344 8.68 -7.71 15.07
CA GLY A 344 9.89 -7.67 14.26
C GLY A 344 10.32 -9.05 13.76
N ASN A 345 10.94 -9.09 12.59
CA ASN A 345 11.34 -10.33 11.86
C ASN A 345 10.21 -11.30 11.49
N ARG A 346 8.96 -10.99 11.83
CA ARG A 346 7.77 -11.76 11.44
C ARG A 346 6.81 -10.95 10.55
N CYS A 347 7.18 -9.72 10.22
CA CYS A 347 6.32 -8.74 9.56
C CYS A 347 6.64 -8.61 8.06
N VAL A 348 5.59 -8.66 7.24
CA VAL A 348 5.60 -8.22 5.84
C VAL A 348 4.63 -7.05 5.71
N ILE A 349 5.04 -5.98 5.05
CA ILE A 349 4.24 -4.76 4.88
C ILE A 349 3.98 -4.58 3.39
N ASN A 350 2.71 -4.66 3.02
CA ASN A 350 2.21 -4.41 1.67
C ASN A 350 1.81 -2.94 1.54
N MET A 351 2.53 -2.19 0.72
CA MET A 351 2.24 -0.78 0.41
C MET A 351 1.78 -0.66 -1.04
N SER A 352 0.50 -0.96 -1.26
CA SER A 352 -0.19 -0.86 -2.55
C SER A 352 -0.75 0.53 -2.83
N PHE A 353 -0.04 1.55 -2.34
CA PHE A 353 -0.37 2.96 -2.45
C PHE A 353 0.91 3.77 -2.60
N GLY A 354 0.83 4.98 -3.15
CA GLY A 354 1.98 5.88 -3.16
C GLY A 354 1.63 7.33 -3.43
N ALA A 355 2.59 8.20 -3.16
CA ALA A 355 2.53 9.65 -3.40
C ALA A 355 3.55 10.03 -4.48
N ALA A 356 3.09 10.70 -5.53
CA ALA A 356 3.91 10.99 -6.71
C ALA A 356 4.94 12.10 -6.42
N GLU A 357 6.14 11.97 -6.99
CA GLU A 357 7.29 12.89 -6.84
C GLU A 357 7.09 14.20 -7.61
N ASP A 358 6.15 14.23 -8.56
CA ASP A 358 5.81 15.33 -9.45
C ASP A 358 4.62 16.19 -8.97
N ALA A 359 3.98 15.86 -7.85
CA ALA A 359 2.96 16.68 -7.21
C ALA A 359 3.59 17.94 -6.55
N THR A 360 4.05 18.87 -7.40
CA THR A 360 4.59 20.21 -7.10
C THR A 360 5.89 20.26 -6.27
N LEU A 361 6.91 20.86 -6.91
CA LEU A 361 8.30 21.08 -6.49
C LEU A 361 8.55 21.72 -5.11
N VAL A 362 7.52 22.08 -4.36
CA VAL A 362 7.64 22.76 -3.04
C VAL A 362 7.33 21.81 -1.87
N GLY A 363 6.75 20.62 -2.14
CA GLY A 363 6.15 19.80 -1.08
C GLY A 363 6.76 18.42 -0.77
N ILE A 364 7.58 17.90 -1.68
CA ILE A 364 7.88 16.45 -1.68
C ILE A 364 9.19 16.09 -0.98
N TYR A 365 10.08 17.05 -0.79
CA TYR A 365 11.29 16.80 0.01
C TYR A 365 10.97 16.34 1.45
N PRO A 366 10.08 17.02 2.22
CA PRO A 366 9.68 16.56 3.55
C PRO A 366 9.09 15.14 3.53
N ILE A 367 8.22 14.85 2.56
CA ILE A 367 7.51 13.56 2.53
C ILE A 367 8.44 12.41 2.13
N GLY A 368 9.34 12.63 1.15
CA GLY A 368 10.34 11.65 0.76
C GLY A 368 11.31 11.34 1.90
N VAL A 369 11.71 12.37 2.67
CA VAL A 369 12.52 12.23 3.88
C VAL A 369 11.76 11.46 4.96
N PHE A 370 10.49 11.79 5.20
CA PHE A 370 9.63 11.06 6.14
C PHE A 370 9.53 9.58 5.74
N TYR A 371 9.16 9.29 4.48
CA TYR A 371 9.07 7.94 3.93
C TYR A 371 10.36 7.17 4.10
N ARG A 372 11.49 7.80 3.76
CA ARG A 372 12.80 7.19 3.91
C ARG A 372 13.04 6.79 5.36
N LYS A 373 12.81 7.71 6.31
CA LYS A 373 13.04 7.48 7.74
C LYS A 373 12.13 6.41 8.32
N ILE A 374 10.82 6.51 8.11
CA ILE A 374 9.87 5.55 8.68
C ILE A 374 10.07 4.16 8.07
N THR A 375 10.35 4.08 6.76
CA THR A 375 10.64 2.80 6.09
C THR A 375 11.94 2.21 6.62
N SER A 376 13.01 3.00 6.75
CA SER A 376 14.26 2.56 7.40
C SER A 376 14.01 2.03 8.81
N ALA A 377 13.21 2.73 9.61
CA ALA A 377 12.84 2.28 10.95
C ALA A 377 12.10 0.93 10.93
N LEU A 378 11.12 0.75 10.04
CA LEU A 378 10.40 -0.52 9.87
C LEU A 378 11.33 -1.67 9.42
N LEU A 379 12.28 -1.39 8.50
CA LEU A 379 13.28 -2.36 8.04
C LEU A 379 14.24 -2.75 9.18
N ARG A 380 14.61 -1.82 10.07
CA ARG A 380 15.45 -2.08 11.25
C ARG A 380 14.74 -2.90 12.34
N LEU A 381 13.41 -2.81 12.45
CA LEU A 381 12.62 -3.78 13.22
C LEU A 381 12.61 -5.17 12.57
N GLY A 382 13.17 -5.29 11.38
CA GLY A 382 13.30 -6.54 10.66
C GLY A 382 12.12 -6.88 9.77
N CYS A 383 11.25 -5.93 9.45
CA CYS A 383 10.17 -6.15 8.51
C CYS A 383 10.65 -6.21 7.08
N TYR A 384 9.87 -6.90 6.24
CA TYR A 384 9.97 -6.82 4.79
C TYR A 384 8.92 -5.84 4.27
N VAL A 385 9.29 -5.00 3.31
CA VAL A 385 8.38 -3.99 2.73
C VAL A 385 8.31 -4.20 1.22
N ALA A 386 7.10 -4.38 0.70
CA ALA A 386 6.83 -4.39 -0.73
C ALA A 386 6.03 -3.15 -1.12
N ALA A 387 6.48 -2.42 -2.14
CA ALA A 387 5.89 -1.15 -2.57
C ALA A 387 5.58 -1.13 -4.07
N ALA A 388 4.39 -0.65 -4.44
CA ALA A 388 3.93 -0.61 -5.82
C ALA A 388 4.63 0.46 -6.67
N ALA A 389 5.11 0.09 -7.87
CA ALA A 389 5.82 0.97 -8.79
C ALA A 389 4.92 1.94 -9.60
N ARG A 390 3.66 2.18 -9.20
CA ARG A 390 2.62 2.98 -9.92
C ARG A 390 2.18 2.39 -11.27
N ASN A 391 0.89 2.53 -11.58
CA ASN A 391 0.34 2.15 -12.87
C ASN A 391 0.74 3.17 -13.95
N VAL A 392 0.91 2.70 -15.18
CA VAL A 392 0.98 3.57 -16.37
C VAL A 392 -0.31 3.43 -17.18
N LYS A 393 -0.57 4.37 -18.09
CA LYS A 393 -1.60 4.15 -19.10
C LYS A 393 -1.12 3.04 -20.03
N TYR A 394 -1.75 1.87 -19.94
CA TYR A 394 -1.38 0.64 -20.67
C TYR A 394 -1.03 0.90 -22.15
N ARG A 395 -1.83 1.75 -22.83
CA ARG A 395 -1.66 2.08 -24.24
C ARG A 395 -0.35 2.81 -24.56
N ASP A 396 0.22 3.55 -23.61
CA ASP A 396 1.37 4.42 -23.88
C ASP A 396 2.69 3.62 -23.85
N ASN A 397 2.91 2.75 -22.87
CA ASN A 397 4.11 1.92 -22.80
C ASN A 397 4.17 0.90 -23.95
N VAL A 398 3.07 0.20 -24.23
CA VAL A 398 3.03 -0.87 -25.24
C VAL A 398 3.23 -0.30 -26.65
N LYS A 399 2.63 0.87 -26.96
CA LYS A 399 2.73 1.47 -28.30
C LYS A 399 4.06 2.18 -28.55
N THR A 400 4.61 2.86 -27.54
CA THR A 400 5.81 3.69 -27.73
C THR A 400 7.10 2.92 -27.49
N GLY A 401 7.04 1.79 -26.79
CA GLY A 401 8.23 1.07 -26.30
C GLY A 401 9.03 1.86 -25.26
N ARG A 402 8.54 3.03 -24.80
CA ARG A 402 9.17 3.83 -23.75
C ARG A 402 8.56 3.43 -22.42
N LEU A 403 9.40 2.94 -21.52
CA LEU A 403 9.02 2.61 -20.16
C LEU A 403 9.08 3.89 -19.31
N GLU A 404 7.95 4.27 -18.70
CA GLU A 404 7.93 5.35 -17.70
C GLU A 404 8.76 4.97 -16.48
N LYS A 405 9.55 5.93 -15.97
CA LYS A 405 10.35 5.75 -14.77
C LYS A 405 9.50 5.83 -13.51
N VAL A 406 9.87 5.05 -12.51
CA VAL A 406 9.25 5.13 -11.19
C VAL A 406 9.47 6.53 -10.62
N ASN A 407 8.37 7.21 -10.29
CA ASN A 407 8.39 8.55 -9.69
C ASN A 407 7.48 8.65 -8.47
N ILE A 408 7.30 7.57 -7.71
CA ILE A 408 6.36 7.52 -6.59
C ILE A 408 7.05 7.02 -5.31
N TYR A 409 6.76 7.62 -4.16
CA TYR A 409 7.10 7.06 -2.86
C TYR A 409 5.99 6.11 -2.38
N PRO A 410 6.33 4.99 -1.69
CA PRO A 410 7.67 4.63 -1.25
C PRO A 410 8.51 3.85 -2.27
N ALA A 411 7.99 3.48 -3.44
CA ALA A 411 8.73 2.68 -4.43
C ALA A 411 10.10 3.27 -4.82
N LEU A 412 10.20 4.59 -4.92
CA LEU A 412 11.44 5.34 -5.15
C LEU A 412 12.56 5.01 -4.15
N LEU A 413 12.24 4.55 -2.94
CA LEU A 413 13.24 4.14 -1.96
C LEU A 413 14.07 2.95 -2.45
N GLY A 414 13.57 2.16 -3.41
CA GLY A 414 14.34 1.09 -4.06
C GLY A 414 15.58 1.60 -4.79
N ARG A 415 15.63 2.88 -5.18
CA ARG A 415 16.82 3.51 -5.78
C ARG A 415 17.99 3.65 -4.80
N LEU A 416 17.71 3.60 -3.51
CA LEU A 416 18.72 3.69 -2.46
C LEU A 416 19.50 2.38 -2.46
N ASN A 417 20.68 2.37 -3.09
CA ASN A 417 21.60 1.23 -3.07
C ASN A 417 22.30 1.14 -1.69
N ASN A 418 21.52 0.89 -0.64
CA ASN A 418 21.99 0.82 0.74
C ASN A 418 21.65 -0.57 1.31
N PRO A 419 22.60 -1.27 1.98
CA PRO A 419 22.37 -2.57 2.62
C PRO A 419 21.18 -2.60 3.60
N GLU A 420 20.83 -1.47 4.21
CA GLU A 420 19.65 -1.32 5.07
C GLU A 420 18.35 -1.64 4.34
N TYR A 421 18.29 -1.38 3.03
CA TYR A 421 17.12 -1.59 2.18
C TYR A 421 17.09 -2.99 1.55
N LYS A 422 17.90 -3.96 2.00
CA LYS A 422 17.88 -5.34 1.49
C LYS A 422 16.53 -6.05 1.69
N ARG A 423 15.72 -5.61 2.67
CA ARG A 423 14.37 -6.12 2.95
C ARG A 423 13.26 -5.30 2.27
N PHE A 424 13.62 -4.32 1.45
CA PHE A 424 12.69 -3.50 0.67
C PHE A 424 12.63 -3.97 -0.78
N VAL A 425 11.42 -4.03 -1.33
CA VAL A 425 11.17 -4.45 -2.71
C VAL A 425 10.23 -3.46 -3.40
N ALA A 426 10.71 -2.77 -4.43
CA ALA A 426 9.83 -2.10 -5.38
C ALA A 426 9.29 -3.13 -6.38
N VAL A 427 7.98 -3.19 -6.56
CA VAL A 427 7.28 -4.22 -7.32
C VAL A 427 6.64 -3.62 -8.57
N GLY A 428 7.04 -4.14 -9.74
CA GLY A 428 6.40 -3.84 -11.00
C GLY A 428 5.26 -4.81 -11.33
N GLY A 429 4.45 -4.44 -12.31
CA GLY A 429 3.35 -5.24 -12.83
C GLY A 429 3.56 -5.62 -14.29
N HIS A 430 3.17 -6.84 -14.65
CA HIS A 430 3.09 -7.30 -16.03
C HIS A 430 1.69 -7.80 -16.39
N ASP A 431 1.38 -7.91 -17.68
CA ASP A 431 0.16 -8.58 -18.17
C ASP A 431 0.39 -10.09 -18.39
N LEU A 432 -0.62 -10.79 -18.94
CA LEU A 432 -0.53 -12.23 -19.22
C LEU A 432 0.54 -12.58 -20.27
N ASP A 433 0.85 -11.64 -21.17
CA ASP A 433 1.88 -11.77 -22.21
C ASP A 433 3.28 -11.36 -21.72
N LEU A 434 3.42 -11.07 -20.42
CA LEU A 434 4.64 -10.62 -19.76
C LEU A 434 5.15 -9.24 -20.25
N ASN A 435 4.26 -8.38 -20.77
CA ASN A 435 4.60 -6.98 -21.04
C ASN A 435 4.54 -6.16 -19.74
N ILE A 436 5.44 -5.18 -19.57
CA ILE A 436 5.41 -4.27 -18.41
C ILE A 436 4.29 -3.25 -18.59
N ILE A 437 3.43 -3.16 -17.59
CA ILE A 437 2.25 -2.28 -17.59
C ILE A 437 2.24 -1.29 -16.41
N THR A 438 3.36 -1.17 -15.72
CA THR A 438 3.59 -0.24 -14.60
C THR A 438 4.83 0.61 -14.89
N GLN A 439 5.10 1.62 -14.05
CA GLN A 439 6.40 2.27 -14.14
C GLN A 439 7.49 1.28 -13.73
N THR A 440 8.70 1.53 -14.20
CA THR A 440 9.84 0.66 -13.97
C THR A 440 11.13 1.44 -13.99
N ASP A 441 12.12 0.97 -13.25
CA ASP A 441 13.47 1.52 -13.22
C ASP A 441 14.45 0.37 -12.93
N ALA A 442 15.76 0.62 -12.97
CA ALA A 442 16.79 -0.40 -12.77
C ALA A 442 16.69 -1.11 -11.41
N PHE A 443 16.10 -0.44 -10.40
CA PHE A 443 15.89 -0.99 -9.06
C PHE A 443 14.59 -1.81 -8.91
N VAL A 444 13.66 -1.73 -9.87
CA VAL A 444 12.46 -2.59 -9.89
C VAL A 444 12.87 -3.94 -10.46
N LYS A 445 13.26 -4.84 -9.56
CA LYS A 445 13.85 -6.12 -9.96
C LYS A 445 12.80 -7.17 -10.26
N ILE A 446 11.69 -7.19 -9.54
CA ILE A 446 10.66 -8.24 -9.60
C ILE A 446 9.32 -7.68 -10.10
N PHE A 447 8.64 -8.49 -10.89
CA PHE A 447 7.33 -8.19 -11.47
C PHE A 447 6.37 -9.33 -11.18
N ALA A 448 5.09 -9.01 -10.94
CA ALA A 448 4.01 -10.00 -10.83
C ALA A 448 2.83 -9.59 -11.72
N LEU A 449 1.83 -10.47 -11.89
CA LEU A 449 0.69 -10.15 -12.74
C LEU A 449 -0.03 -8.92 -12.20
N ALA A 450 -0.47 -8.02 -13.08
CA ALA A 450 -1.13 -6.76 -12.72
C ALA A 450 -2.40 -6.48 -13.54
N THR A 451 -2.74 -7.31 -14.53
CA THR A 451 -4.02 -7.26 -15.26
C THR A 451 -4.79 -8.55 -15.11
N ASN A 452 -6.10 -8.51 -15.41
CA ASN A 452 -6.94 -9.72 -15.45
C ASN A 452 -6.88 -10.54 -14.15
N LEU A 453 -6.56 -9.87 -13.05
CA LEU A 453 -6.62 -10.44 -11.72
C LEU A 453 -8.04 -10.35 -11.25
N TYR A 454 -8.54 -11.50 -10.82
CA TYR A 454 -9.79 -11.58 -10.09
C TYR A 454 -9.39 -11.49 -8.61
N SER A 455 -10.03 -10.60 -7.87
CA SER A 455 -9.88 -10.54 -6.40
C SER A 455 -11.17 -10.10 -5.71
N ALA A 456 -11.27 -10.36 -4.41
CA ALA A 456 -12.42 -9.97 -3.59
C ALA A 456 -12.72 -8.48 -3.69
N LYS A 457 -13.99 -8.13 -3.89
CA LYS A 457 -14.50 -6.75 -3.78
C LYS A 457 -15.25 -6.59 -2.44
N GLY A 458 -15.60 -5.36 -2.08
CA GLY A 458 -16.56 -5.10 -1.00
C GLY A 458 -17.83 -5.94 -1.20
N PHE A 459 -18.19 -6.69 -0.17
CA PHE A 459 -19.30 -7.63 -0.13
C PHE A 459 -20.58 -6.91 0.32
N ASP A 460 -21.51 -6.75 -0.59
CA ASP A 460 -22.86 -6.24 -0.29
C ASP A 460 -23.75 -7.37 0.26
N PRO A 461 -23.99 -7.43 1.59
CA PRO A 461 -24.75 -8.53 2.18
C PRO A 461 -26.21 -8.58 1.71
N SER A 462 -26.73 -7.50 1.10
CA SER A 462 -28.10 -7.45 0.56
C SER A 462 -28.25 -8.26 -0.74
N ARG A 463 -27.14 -8.60 -1.40
CA ARG A 463 -27.15 -9.41 -2.61
C ARG A 463 -26.99 -10.88 -2.24
N ASP A 464 -27.89 -11.72 -2.75
CA ASP A 464 -27.79 -13.18 -2.60
C ASP A 464 -26.64 -13.70 -3.45
N TYR A 465 -25.48 -13.78 -2.82
CA TYR A 465 -24.28 -14.30 -3.42
C TYR A 465 -24.17 -15.80 -3.15
N LYS A 466 -24.51 -16.61 -4.14
CA LYS A 466 -24.31 -18.06 -4.10
C LYS A 466 -22.85 -18.36 -4.46
N PHE A 467 -22.04 -18.83 -3.51
CA PHE A 467 -20.58 -19.03 -3.71
C PHE A 467 -20.22 -20.40 -4.30
N ASP A 468 -21.23 -21.20 -4.64
CA ASP A 468 -21.07 -22.65 -4.73
C ASP A 468 -20.73 -23.16 -6.14
N THR A 469 -20.50 -22.28 -7.13
CA THR A 469 -20.08 -22.72 -8.48
C THR A 469 -18.82 -22.01 -8.98
N PRO A 470 -17.91 -22.71 -9.70
CA PRO A 470 -16.71 -22.13 -10.31
C PRO A 470 -17.00 -20.93 -11.21
N GLU A 471 -18.17 -20.91 -11.88
CA GLU A 471 -18.55 -19.77 -12.73
C GLU A 471 -18.90 -18.51 -11.93
N LYS A 472 -19.18 -18.56 -10.62
CA LYS A 472 -19.61 -17.38 -9.83
C LYS A 472 -18.47 -16.49 -9.30
N ARG A 473 -17.30 -16.57 -9.92
CA ARG A 473 -16.19 -15.59 -9.75
C ARG A 473 -16.53 -14.16 -10.18
N TRP A 474 -17.74 -13.91 -10.68
CA TRP A 474 -18.27 -12.58 -11.03
C TRP A 474 -18.40 -11.60 -9.85
N LEU A 475 -18.16 -12.05 -8.61
CA LEU A 475 -18.07 -11.17 -7.44
C LEU A 475 -16.70 -10.51 -7.27
N TRP A 476 -15.79 -10.86 -8.18
CA TRP A 476 -14.41 -10.48 -8.09
C TRP A 476 -14.21 -9.29 -9.01
N PHE A 477 -13.55 -8.26 -8.49
CA PHE A 477 -13.20 -7.09 -9.28
C PHE A 477 -12.11 -7.53 -10.28
N LYS A 478 -12.44 -7.52 -11.58
CA LYS A 478 -11.43 -7.64 -12.62
C LYS A 478 -10.72 -6.30 -12.73
N TYR A 479 -9.44 -6.26 -12.39
CA TYR A 479 -8.61 -5.08 -12.68
C TYR A 479 -8.46 -4.97 -14.21
N GLY A 480 -9.12 -3.97 -14.79
CA GLY A 480 -9.28 -3.81 -16.24
C GLY A 480 -7.96 -3.60 -16.99
N ASP A 481 -7.10 -2.68 -16.53
CA ASP A 481 -5.99 -2.20 -17.40
C ASP A 481 -4.58 -2.26 -16.79
N SER A 482 -4.41 -2.08 -15.48
CA SER A 482 -3.12 -2.25 -14.77
C SER A 482 -3.28 -2.05 -13.26
N SER A 483 -2.64 -2.89 -12.45
CA SER A 483 -2.63 -2.80 -10.98
C SER A 483 -1.30 -3.25 -10.39
N ALA A 484 -0.33 -2.33 -10.32
CA ALA A 484 0.91 -2.45 -9.55
C ALA A 484 0.62 -2.84 -8.09
N SER A 485 -0.51 -2.35 -7.56
CA SER A 485 -1.06 -2.70 -6.26
C SER A 485 -1.24 -4.21 -6.10
N ALA A 486 -1.89 -4.86 -7.06
CA ALA A 486 -2.16 -6.30 -7.00
C ALA A 486 -0.89 -7.14 -7.22
N ALA A 487 0.05 -6.68 -8.04
CA ALA A 487 1.38 -7.28 -8.14
C ALA A 487 2.13 -7.22 -6.79
N THR A 488 2.03 -6.09 -6.09
CA THR A 488 2.65 -5.88 -4.76
C THR A 488 2.04 -6.79 -3.72
N ALA A 489 0.72 -7.00 -3.75
CA ALA A 489 0.03 -7.94 -2.86
C ALA A 489 0.48 -9.39 -3.07
N GLN A 490 0.65 -9.82 -4.33
CA GLN A 490 1.21 -11.14 -4.63
C GLN A 490 2.62 -11.30 -4.09
N VAL A 491 3.51 -10.32 -4.32
CA VAL A 491 4.88 -10.36 -3.81
C VAL A 491 4.91 -10.36 -2.29
N SER A 492 4.05 -9.57 -1.63
CA SER A 492 3.93 -9.60 -0.17
C SER A 492 3.53 -10.99 0.35
N GLY A 493 2.59 -11.66 -0.32
CA GLY A 493 2.24 -13.03 0.00
C GLY A 493 3.39 -14.02 -0.22
N LEU A 494 4.21 -13.85 -1.27
CA LEU A 494 5.41 -14.67 -1.48
C LEU A 494 6.44 -14.47 -0.36
N LEU A 495 6.70 -13.24 0.05
CA LEU A 495 7.62 -12.96 1.15
C LEU A 495 7.15 -13.62 2.46
N ALA A 496 5.85 -13.50 2.78
CA ALA A 496 5.26 -14.17 3.93
C ALA A 496 5.39 -15.71 3.82
N THR A 497 5.18 -16.25 2.62
CA THR A 497 5.36 -17.68 2.34
C THR A 497 6.79 -18.13 2.60
N PHE A 498 7.79 -17.44 2.04
CA PHE A 498 9.20 -17.81 2.20
C PHE A 498 9.67 -17.68 3.66
N MET A 499 9.20 -16.65 4.38
CA MET A 499 9.43 -16.56 5.82
C MET A 499 8.85 -17.77 6.56
N SER A 500 7.63 -18.20 6.24
CA SER A 500 7.01 -19.38 6.87
C SER A 500 7.71 -20.71 6.54
N LEU A 501 8.45 -20.75 5.43
CA LEU A 501 9.29 -21.88 5.04
C LEU A 501 10.68 -21.87 5.71
N GLY A 502 10.98 -20.86 6.53
CA GLY A 502 12.28 -20.72 7.19
C GLY A 502 13.40 -20.19 6.29
N ILE A 503 13.07 -19.55 5.16
CA ILE A 503 14.06 -18.89 4.31
C ILE A 503 14.60 -17.65 5.04
N GLU A 504 15.91 -17.59 5.24
CA GLU A 504 16.57 -16.52 6.01
C GLU A 504 16.47 -15.15 5.31
N ASP A 505 16.64 -15.11 3.99
CA ASP A 505 16.47 -13.91 3.16
C ASP A 505 15.41 -14.14 2.05
N PRO A 506 14.12 -13.95 2.38
CA PRO A 506 12.99 -14.04 1.45
C PRO A 506 13.15 -13.19 0.18
N VAL A 507 13.78 -12.02 0.25
CA VAL A 507 13.93 -11.13 -0.91
C VAL A 507 15.01 -11.66 -1.84
N ALA A 508 16.17 -12.02 -1.29
CA ALA A 508 17.23 -12.64 -2.08
C ALA A 508 16.75 -13.96 -2.71
N HIS A 509 16.00 -14.76 -1.96
CA HIS A 509 15.40 -16.00 -2.47
C HIS A 509 14.40 -15.74 -3.60
N LEU A 510 13.48 -14.78 -3.42
CA LEU A 510 12.53 -14.37 -4.45
C LEU A 510 13.23 -14.00 -5.77
N TYR A 511 14.30 -13.21 -5.69
CA TYR A 511 15.09 -12.86 -6.87
C TYR A 511 15.80 -14.05 -7.49
N ALA A 512 16.34 -14.96 -6.67
CA ALA A 512 17.08 -16.14 -7.15
C ALA A 512 16.19 -17.12 -7.91
N ILE A 513 14.97 -17.39 -7.42
CA ILE A 513 14.06 -18.37 -8.04
C ILE A 513 13.16 -17.77 -9.12
N SER A 514 13.18 -16.45 -9.29
CA SER A 514 12.34 -15.74 -10.25
C SER A 514 12.55 -16.24 -11.68
N LYS A 515 11.49 -16.19 -12.48
CA LYS A 515 11.56 -16.57 -13.90
C LYS A 515 12.13 -15.43 -14.71
N LYS A 516 12.93 -15.74 -15.72
CA LYS A 516 13.33 -14.74 -16.72
C LYS A 516 12.09 -14.30 -17.49
N GLY A 517 11.85 -13.00 -17.56
CA GLY A 517 10.81 -12.44 -18.40
C GLY A 517 11.20 -12.42 -19.88
N LYS A 518 10.35 -11.80 -20.71
CA LYS A 518 10.64 -11.59 -22.14
C LYS A 518 11.90 -10.74 -22.29
N ARG A 519 12.86 -11.20 -23.11
CA ARG A 519 14.18 -10.57 -23.30
C ARG A 519 14.05 -9.05 -23.50
N GLY A 520 14.78 -8.28 -22.69
CA GLY A 520 14.92 -6.83 -22.84
C GLY A 520 13.85 -5.97 -22.16
N ILE A 521 12.80 -6.56 -21.59
CA ILE A 521 11.68 -5.80 -21.00
C ILE A 521 11.52 -6.17 -19.52
N VAL A 522 11.07 -7.39 -19.19
CA VAL A 522 10.94 -7.85 -17.80
C VAL A 522 12.18 -8.65 -17.38
N ARG A 523 12.84 -8.20 -16.30
CA ARG A 523 14.05 -8.87 -15.79
C ARG A 523 13.71 -10.14 -15.04
N GLN A 524 12.74 -10.08 -14.13
CA GLN A 524 12.37 -11.19 -13.26
C GLN A 524 10.86 -11.21 -12.99
N ILE A 525 10.23 -12.35 -13.24
CA ILE A 525 8.82 -12.62 -12.96
C ILE A 525 8.75 -13.43 -11.66
N ALA A 526 7.89 -13.00 -10.75
CA ALA A 526 7.65 -13.67 -9.49
C ALA A 526 7.25 -15.14 -9.69
N PHE A 527 7.73 -15.99 -8.80
CA PHE A 527 7.48 -17.43 -8.81
C PHE A 527 7.35 -17.92 -7.37
N ASN A 528 6.43 -18.85 -7.11
CA ASN A 528 6.15 -19.34 -5.76
C ASN A 528 7.12 -20.42 -5.24
N GLY A 529 8.12 -20.81 -6.04
CA GLY A 529 9.14 -21.78 -5.65
C GLY A 529 8.67 -23.23 -5.63
N ILE A 530 7.52 -23.55 -6.24
CA ILE A 530 7.03 -24.92 -6.36
C ILE A 530 7.35 -25.46 -7.75
N TYR A 531 8.33 -26.35 -7.84
CA TYR A 531 8.77 -26.96 -9.09
C TYR A 531 7.98 -28.23 -9.43
N ALA A 532 8.01 -28.64 -10.71
CA ALA A 532 7.22 -29.79 -11.16
C ALA A 532 7.68 -31.13 -10.58
N ASP A 533 8.91 -31.24 -10.07
CA ASP A 533 9.39 -32.41 -9.34
C ASP A 533 8.78 -32.54 -7.93
N GLN A 534 8.06 -31.52 -7.46
CA GLN A 534 7.29 -31.54 -6.21
C GLN A 534 5.81 -31.90 -6.43
N TRP A 535 5.38 -32.06 -7.69
CA TRP A 535 4.03 -32.46 -8.06
C TRP A 535 3.90 -34.00 -8.00
N PRO A 536 2.67 -34.55 -7.98
CA PRO A 536 2.44 -35.97 -8.19
C PRO A 536 3.11 -36.46 -9.46
N THR A 537 3.68 -37.67 -9.44
CA THR A 537 4.46 -38.20 -10.58
C THR A 537 3.68 -38.23 -11.90
N TYR A 538 2.38 -38.53 -11.85
CA TYR A 538 1.50 -38.58 -13.03
C TYR A 538 1.16 -37.21 -13.61
N LEU A 539 1.37 -36.13 -12.84
CA LEU A 539 1.25 -34.75 -13.28
C LEU A 539 2.64 -34.13 -13.50
N ARG A 540 3.69 -34.87 -13.83
CA ARG A 540 4.98 -34.26 -14.17
C ARG A 540 5.10 -34.14 -15.69
N PRO A 541 5.55 -32.99 -16.22
CA PRO A 541 5.88 -32.92 -17.63
C PRO A 541 6.94 -33.99 -17.98
N PRO A 542 6.75 -34.76 -19.06
CA PRO A 542 7.70 -35.79 -19.45
C PRO A 542 9.11 -35.24 -19.60
N GLY A 543 10.08 -35.87 -18.92
CA GLY A 543 11.49 -35.46 -18.97
C GLY A 543 11.83 -34.16 -18.25
N TYR A 544 10.91 -33.60 -17.43
CA TYR A 544 11.19 -32.39 -16.66
C TYR A 544 12.45 -32.54 -15.79
N ARG A 545 13.35 -31.58 -15.90
CA ARG A 545 14.51 -31.41 -15.03
C ARG A 545 14.49 -30.00 -14.46
N ARG A 546 14.63 -29.89 -13.14
CA ARG A 546 14.74 -28.60 -12.47
C ARG A 546 15.94 -27.84 -13.04
N ILE A 547 15.69 -26.65 -13.58
CA ILE A 547 16.73 -25.73 -13.98
C ILE A 547 17.11 -24.96 -12.71
N VAL A 548 18.30 -25.26 -12.17
CA VAL A 548 18.85 -24.59 -10.98
C VAL A 548 19.56 -23.30 -11.38
#